data_AF-A0A2V5TIJ8-F1
#
_entry.id   AF-A0A2V5TIJ8-F1
#
_cell.length_a   1.000
_cell.length_b   1.000
_cell.length_c   1.000
_cell.angle_alpha   90.00
_cell.angle_beta   90.00
_cell.angle_gamma   90.00
#
_symmetry.space_group_name_H-M   'P 1'
#
loop_
_entity.id
_entity.type
_entity.pdbx_description
1 polymer ?
#
loop_
_entity_poly.entity_id
_entity_poly.type
_entity_poly.pdbx_seq_one_letter_code
_entity_poly.pdbx_strand_id
1 'polypeptide(L)'
;MGKDPASSALISMKWLSAGLTFVNLSVVCGLLLGMAGSGLDERSAIFALVSGAAFAVAAYLGTSDTAAERKKINSAVVEQERSKSGQQRPESVMHEGTSPAARRYRHLWLWVMAACFAVFAVRAFCWLLYIDGEQLKIQSPNNLGDLALHITFIRNFASGVALWPDNPIYVFSKLRYPVGIDLFNALLCLVHVDLIRGLVWIGLLASLATFYAFFRWAGAFGVAGFLFNGGIVGFQFFKTLKFLDYQGDRTIAWKSIALSMFVTQRGLLYAIPAGLLLLWHWREKFFREDVQGRHPGPLPFWVEVSLYASMPLFHVHTFLALTIVLIFLFLFERPSELNFIVNVARSGGTTGIGHLISQPAMWPEVFRNAPIRSHVGTVLAAALLPATFFVWLTTDHFHAASMLEWHPGWVQDSGDFAAPFFRIGPANFTTSSPVFGWVLQKAWNGVIAPAFQFWLTNFGVWAPLILALIALCGWRGWKCRWRWGHKPPEDLAFLLPAVGIFIFGFLV
;
A
#
# COMPACT_ATOMS: atom_id res chain seq x y z
N MET A 1 -12.77 9.93 43.71
CA MET A 1 -12.19 8.74 43.05
C MET A 1 -13.11 8.32 41.89
N GLY A 2 -13.17 9.14 40.84
CA GLY A 2 -14.03 8.88 39.67
C GLY A 2 -13.19 8.25 38.57
N LYS A 3 -13.53 7.03 38.15
CA LYS A 3 -12.97 6.43 36.93
C LYS A 3 -13.52 7.20 35.74
N ASP A 4 -12.67 7.97 35.07
CA ASP A 4 -12.96 8.47 33.73
C ASP A 4 -13.22 7.28 32.78
N PRO A 5 -14.39 7.19 32.14
CA PRO A 5 -14.68 6.12 31.17
C PRO A 5 -14.04 6.40 29.79
N ALA A 6 -13.14 7.38 29.67
CA ALA A 6 -12.64 7.89 28.39
C ALA A 6 -11.17 7.55 28.10
N SER A 7 -10.66 6.44 28.64
CA SER A 7 -9.46 5.79 28.08
C SER A 7 -9.88 4.99 26.84
N SER A 8 -10.06 5.68 25.71
CA SER A 8 -9.96 5.00 24.43
C SER A 8 -8.54 4.47 24.34
N ALA A 9 -8.35 3.21 24.75
CA ALA A 9 -7.14 2.45 24.48
C ALA A 9 -6.84 2.67 23.00
N LEU A 10 -5.72 3.34 22.70
CA LEU A 10 -5.19 3.36 21.36
C LEU A 10 -5.02 1.89 20.98
N ILE A 11 -5.95 1.37 20.16
CA ILE A 11 -5.90 -0.02 19.73
C ILE A 11 -4.57 -0.18 19.01
N SER A 12 -3.77 -1.09 19.54
CA SER A 12 -2.41 -1.40 19.13
C SER A 12 -2.34 -1.97 17.71
N MET A 13 -1.28 -1.64 16.96
CA MET A 13 -0.97 -2.30 15.69
C MET A 13 -0.51 -3.76 15.86
N LYS A 14 -0.33 -4.23 17.12
CA LYS A 14 0.09 -5.61 17.43
C LYS A 14 -0.81 -6.66 16.80
N TRP A 15 -2.13 -6.48 16.84
CA TRP A 15 -3.07 -7.45 16.27
C TRP A 15 -3.00 -7.52 14.74
N LEU A 16 -2.86 -6.36 14.09
CA LEU A 16 -2.68 -6.29 12.65
C LEU A 16 -1.36 -6.94 12.23
N SER A 17 -0.27 -6.60 12.94
CA SER A 17 1.07 -7.18 12.75
C SER A 17 1.05 -8.70 12.91
N ALA A 18 0.42 -9.20 13.97
CA ALA A 18 0.28 -10.63 14.22
C ALA A 18 -0.53 -11.34 13.13
N GLY A 19 -1.71 -10.81 12.76
CA GLY A 19 -2.57 -11.40 11.74
C GLY A 19 -1.92 -11.45 10.35
N LEU A 20 -1.21 -10.39 9.95
CA LEU A 20 -0.47 -10.37 8.69
C LEU A 20 0.74 -11.29 8.71
N THR A 21 1.42 -11.40 9.86
CA THR A 21 2.52 -12.35 10.05
C THR A 21 2.03 -13.80 9.99
N PHE A 22 0.87 -14.09 10.57
CA PHE A 22 0.23 -15.40 10.51
C PHE A 22 0.02 -15.84 9.07
N VAL A 23 -0.65 -15.01 8.26
CA VAL A 23 -0.89 -15.31 6.84
C VAL A 23 0.43 -15.46 6.09
N ASN A 24 1.35 -14.50 6.27
CA ASN A 24 2.65 -14.52 5.60
C ASN A 24 3.40 -15.84 5.83
N LEU A 25 3.67 -16.16 7.09
CA LEU A 25 4.55 -17.26 7.43
C LEU A 25 3.87 -18.62 7.32
N SER A 26 2.54 -18.68 7.38
CA SER A 26 1.81 -19.88 6.96
C SER A 26 2.02 -20.16 5.48
N VAL A 27 1.91 -19.14 4.63
CA VAL A 27 2.10 -19.27 3.17
C VAL A 27 3.54 -19.64 2.84
N VAL A 28 4.54 -18.96 3.43
CA VAL A 28 5.95 -19.23 3.19
C VAL A 28 6.33 -20.64 3.68
N CYS A 29 5.89 -21.04 4.89
CA CYS A 29 6.15 -22.40 5.38
C CYS A 29 5.46 -23.44 4.50
N GLY A 30 4.19 -23.22 4.14
CA GLY A 30 3.45 -24.13 3.27
C GLY A 30 4.12 -24.31 1.91
N LEU A 31 4.57 -23.21 1.29
CA LEU A 31 5.31 -23.25 0.04
C LEU A 31 6.58 -24.11 0.15
N LEU A 32 7.42 -23.85 1.16
CA LEU A 32 8.69 -24.57 1.33
C LEU A 32 8.47 -26.05 1.64
N LEU A 33 7.48 -26.37 2.48
CA LEU A 33 7.12 -27.75 2.80
C LEU A 33 6.55 -28.47 1.58
N GLY A 34 5.70 -27.81 0.80
CA GLY A 34 5.15 -28.39 -0.42
C GLY A 34 6.20 -28.60 -1.51
N MET A 35 7.19 -27.72 -1.62
CA MET A 35 8.34 -27.93 -2.51
C MET A 35 9.18 -29.12 -2.05
N ALA A 36 9.45 -29.25 -0.74
CA ALA A 36 10.20 -30.38 -0.19
C ALA A 36 9.43 -31.71 -0.27
N GLY A 37 8.11 -31.66 -0.11
CA GLY A 37 7.20 -32.81 -0.12
C GLY A 37 6.64 -33.19 -1.49
N SER A 38 7.04 -32.50 -2.57
CA SER A 38 6.48 -32.66 -3.92
C SER A 38 4.95 -32.45 -4.01
N GLY A 39 4.42 -31.57 -3.17
CA GLY A 39 3.01 -31.23 -3.10
C GLY A 39 2.56 -30.89 -1.68
N LEU A 40 1.41 -30.23 -1.55
CA LEU A 40 0.79 -29.99 -0.25
C LEU A 40 -0.10 -31.17 0.16
N ASP A 41 -0.12 -31.44 1.46
CA ASP A 41 -0.99 -32.42 2.10
C ASP A 41 -1.53 -31.85 3.42
N GLU A 42 -2.38 -32.62 4.10
CA GLU A 42 -2.97 -32.19 5.38
C GLU A 42 -1.89 -31.94 6.45
N ARG A 43 -0.80 -32.73 6.48
CA ARG A 43 0.25 -32.61 7.51
C ARG A 43 1.08 -31.35 7.34
N SER A 44 1.53 -31.10 6.11
CA SER A 44 2.26 -29.88 5.73
C SER A 44 1.40 -28.64 5.93
N ALA A 45 0.09 -28.72 5.65
CA ALA A 45 -0.84 -27.63 5.93
C ALA A 45 -0.98 -27.32 7.43
N ILE A 46 -1.19 -28.34 8.27
CA ILE A 46 -1.25 -28.19 9.74
C ILE A 46 0.06 -27.58 10.24
N PHE A 47 1.20 -28.13 9.83
CA PHE A 47 2.51 -27.64 10.28
C PHE A 47 2.75 -26.18 9.85
N ALA A 48 2.38 -25.82 8.63
CA ALA A 48 2.49 -24.46 8.12
C ALA A 48 1.64 -23.47 8.94
N LEU A 49 0.37 -23.82 9.21
CA LEU A 49 -0.55 -22.98 9.99
C LEU A 49 -0.10 -22.84 11.46
N VAL A 50 0.36 -23.93 12.08
CA VAL A 50 0.89 -23.91 13.45
C VAL A 50 2.16 -23.05 13.53
N SER A 51 3.07 -23.20 12.55
CA SER A 51 4.27 -22.38 12.46
C SER A 51 3.92 -20.90 12.30
N GLY A 52 3.01 -20.58 11.37
CA GLY A 52 2.50 -19.22 11.19
C GLY A 52 1.90 -18.64 12.48
N ALA A 53 1.14 -19.44 13.24
CA ALA A 53 0.55 -19.02 14.51
C ALA A 53 1.62 -18.73 15.58
N ALA A 54 2.66 -19.55 15.68
CA ALA A 54 3.78 -19.33 16.59
C ALA A 54 4.50 -18.00 16.27
N PHE A 55 4.78 -17.74 14.99
CA PHE A 55 5.36 -16.46 14.58
C PHE A 55 4.42 -15.27 14.78
N ALA A 56 3.11 -15.45 14.61
CA ALA A 56 2.13 -14.40 14.88
C ALA A 56 2.15 -13.98 16.36
N VAL A 57 2.27 -14.94 17.29
CA VAL A 57 2.47 -14.67 18.71
C VAL A 57 3.78 -13.92 18.95
N ALA A 58 4.88 -14.34 18.32
CA ALA A 58 6.15 -13.63 18.42
C ALA A 58 6.07 -12.19 17.88
N ALA A 59 5.39 -11.97 16.77
CA ALA A 59 5.15 -10.64 16.20
C ALA A 59 4.29 -9.78 17.11
N TYR A 60 3.24 -10.35 17.72
CA TYR A 60 2.39 -9.67 18.69
C TYR A 60 3.19 -9.18 19.89
N LEU A 61 4.02 -10.07 20.46
CA LEU A 61 4.84 -9.76 21.63
C LEU A 61 5.94 -8.75 21.31
N GLY A 62 6.55 -8.85 20.14
CA GLY A 62 7.65 -7.97 19.71
C GLY A 62 7.20 -6.61 19.16
N THR A 63 5.95 -6.47 18.72
CA THR A 63 5.45 -5.18 18.20
C THR A 63 5.19 -4.21 19.36
N SER A 64 5.73 -3.00 19.29
CA SER A 64 5.63 -1.98 20.34
C SER A 64 4.48 -0.99 20.12
N ASP A 65 3.90 -0.51 21.23
CA ASP A 65 2.87 0.53 21.22
C ASP A 65 3.47 1.90 21.51
N THR A 66 3.94 2.56 20.44
CA THR A 66 4.58 3.89 20.53
C THR A 66 3.72 4.92 21.26
N ALA A 67 2.38 4.82 21.17
CA ALA A 67 1.46 5.74 21.83
C ALA A 67 1.29 5.48 23.34
N ALA A 68 1.38 4.22 23.78
CA ALA A 68 1.28 3.86 25.20
C ALA A 68 2.61 4.17 25.93
N GLU A 69 3.74 3.93 25.27
CA GLU A 69 5.08 4.26 25.77
C GLU A 69 5.28 5.77 25.87
N ARG A 70 4.89 6.54 24.84
CA ARG A 70 4.95 8.01 24.87
C ARG A 70 4.14 8.61 26.03
N LYS A 71 2.97 8.03 26.34
CA LYS A 71 2.18 8.49 27.50
C LYS A 71 2.93 8.25 28.81
N LYS A 72 3.55 7.08 28.99
CA LYS A 72 4.35 6.79 30.20
C LYS A 72 5.55 7.73 30.34
N ILE A 73 6.28 7.97 29.25
CA ILE A 73 7.43 8.88 29.23
C ILE A 73 7.01 10.31 29.56
N ASN A 74 5.99 10.84 28.87
CA ASN A 74 5.50 12.19 29.13
C ASN A 74 4.98 12.34 30.57
N SER A 75 4.34 11.30 31.12
CA SER A 75 3.90 11.30 32.52
C SER A 75 5.09 11.41 33.48
N ALA A 76 6.12 10.59 33.26
CA ALA A 76 7.33 10.56 34.08
C ALA A 76 8.14 11.86 33.98
N VAL A 77 8.27 12.45 32.78
CA VAL A 77 8.93 13.74 32.56
C VAL A 77 8.18 14.86 33.25
N VAL A 78 6.85 14.91 33.12
CA VAL A 78 6.00 15.90 33.81
C VAL A 78 6.09 15.75 35.33
N GLU A 79 6.14 14.53 35.84
CA GLU A 79 6.29 14.25 37.27
C GLU A 79 7.69 14.64 37.80
N GLN A 80 8.74 14.42 36.99
CA GLN A 80 10.10 14.82 37.30
C GLN A 80 10.29 16.34 37.24
N GLU A 81 9.71 17.03 36.24
CA GLU A 81 9.71 18.50 36.17
C GLU A 81 8.91 19.12 37.32
N ARG A 82 7.77 18.52 37.71
CA ARG A 82 7.02 18.95 38.92
C ARG A 82 7.84 18.81 40.20
N SER A 83 8.66 17.75 40.31
CA SER A 83 9.52 17.54 41.48
C SER A 83 10.67 18.56 41.55
N LYS A 84 11.16 19.04 40.40
CA LYS A 84 12.22 20.07 40.31
C LYS A 84 11.68 21.50 40.37
N SER A 85 10.43 21.72 39.99
CA SER A 85 9.76 23.03 39.93
C SER A 85 9.04 23.44 41.22
N GLY A 86 9.34 22.80 42.36
CA GLY A 86 8.78 23.16 43.67
C GLY A 86 9.15 24.56 44.18
N GLN A 87 9.77 25.43 43.37
CA GLN A 87 10.30 26.72 43.83
C GLN A 87 10.07 27.91 42.90
N GLN A 88 9.18 27.85 41.89
CA GLN A 88 8.75 29.07 41.18
C GLN A 88 7.30 28.97 40.64
N ARG A 89 6.56 30.05 40.89
CA ARG A 89 5.12 30.28 40.66
C ARG A 89 4.81 30.34 39.15
N PRO A 90 3.59 30.00 38.68
CA PRO A 90 3.39 29.56 37.31
C PRO A 90 3.12 30.71 36.34
N GLU A 91 3.83 30.74 35.21
CA GLU A 91 3.38 31.40 34.00
C GLU A 91 2.61 30.40 33.12
N SER A 92 1.50 30.88 32.59
CA SER A 92 0.51 30.13 31.81
C SER A 92 1.10 29.63 30.49
N VAL A 93 1.50 28.36 30.44
CA VAL A 93 1.67 27.65 29.17
C VAL A 93 0.28 27.27 28.67
N MET A 94 -0.16 27.97 27.62
CA MET A 94 -1.40 27.71 26.91
C MET A 94 -1.33 26.32 26.27
N HIS A 95 -1.81 25.29 26.98
CA HIS A 95 -2.05 23.98 26.40
C HIS A 95 -3.12 24.14 25.33
N GLU A 96 -2.72 23.96 24.07
CA GLU A 96 -3.60 23.84 22.91
C GLU A 96 -4.34 22.48 22.99
N GLY A 97 -5.23 22.37 23.97
CA GLY A 97 -6.12 21.24 24.14
C GLY A 97 -7.21 21.32 23.09
N THR A 98 -7.16 20.43 22.09
CA THR A 98 -8.27 20.24 21.14
C THR A 98 -9.60 20.16 21.88
N SER A 99 -10.56 21.00 21.50
CA SER A 99 -11.83 21.15 22.21
C SER A 99 -12.62 19.81 22.28
N PRO A 100 -13.43 19.60 23.35
CA PRO A 100 -14.25 18.39 23.49
C PRO A 100 -15.18 18.13 22.29
N ALA A 101 -15.61 19.20 21.62
CA ALA A 101 -16.42 19.14 20.40
C ALA A 101 -15.64 18.51 19.23
N ALA A 102 -14.40 18.95 18.97
CA ALA A 102 -13.56 18.40 17.90
C ALA A 102 -13.29 16.89 18.09
N ARG A 103 -13.13 16.45 19.34
CA ARG A 103 -12.97 15.03 19.67
C ARG A 103 -14.24 14.21 19.40
N ARG A 104 -15.41 14.77 19.71
CA ARG A 104 -16.73 14.15 19.44
C ARG A 104 -17.00 14.01 17.94
N TYR A 105 -16.75 15.05 17.16
CA TYR A 105 -16.93 15.02 15.70
C TYR A 105 -16.01 14.00 15.01
N ARG A 106 -14.75 13.86 15.47
CA ARG A 106 -13.82 12.86 14.93
C ARG A 106 -14.29 11.43 15.20
N HIS A 107 -14.91 11.17 16.35
CA HIS A 107 -15.50 9.86 16.67
C HIS A 107 -16.76 9.57 15.85
N LEU A 108 -17.61 10.57 15.61
CA LEU A 108 -18.79 10.39 14.75
C LEU A 108 -18.39 9.93 13.35
N TRP A 109 -17.46 10.64 12.70
CA TRP A 109 -17.00 10.29 11.36
C TRP A 109 -16.32 8.94 11.29
N LEU A 110 -15.56 8.55 12.34
CA LEU A 110 -15.01 7.21 12.44
C LEU A 110 -16.11 6.14 12.37
N TRP A 111 -17.15 6.26 13.19
CA TRP A 111 -18.23 5.27 13.23
C TRP A 111 -19.05 5.25 11.94
N VAL A 112 -19.31 6.40 11.33
CA VAL A 112 -19.96 6.48 10.02
C VAL A 112 -19.14 5.75 8.96
N MET A 113 -17.83 6.01 8.88
CA MET A 113 -16.95 5.31 7.94
C MET A 113 -16.82 3.83 8.24
N ALA A 114 -16.79 3.44 9.52
CA ALA A 114 -16.78 2.03 9.92
C ALA A 114 -18.06 1.32 9.47
N ALA A 115 -19.23 1.94 9.64
CA ALA A 115 -20.50 1.40 9.19
C ALA A 115 -20.54 1.25 7.66
N CYS A 116 -20.12 2.29 6.91
CA CYS A 116 -20.03 2.21 5.45
C CYS A 116 -19.10 1.09 4.98
N PHE A 117 -17.91 0.97 5.59
CA PHE A 117 -16.96 -0.09 5.25
C PHE A 117 -17.52 -1.47 5.57
N ALA A 118 -18.16 -1.63 6.73
CA ALA A 118 -18.76 -2.89 7.15
C ALA A 118 -19.87 -3.33 6.19
N VAL A 119 -20.77 -2.41 5.80
CA VAL A 119 -21.81 -2.69 4.80
C VAL A 119 -21.19 -3.11 3.47
N PHE A 120 -20.18 -2.38 2.99
CA PHE A 120 -19.42 -2.75 1.79
C PHE A 120 -18.82 -4.15 1.90
N ALA A 121 -18.08 -4.44 2.98
CA ALA A 121 -17.37 -5.71 3.16
C ALA A 121 -18.34 -6.89 3.25
N VAL A 122 -19.39 -6.79 4.05
CA VAL A 122 -20.42 -7.82 4.17
C VAL A 122 -21.10 -8.04 2.82
N ARG A 123 -21.49 -6.95 2.13
CA ARG A 123 -22.17 -7.05 0.83
C ARG A 123 -21.29 -7.72 -0.22
N ALA A 124 -20.01 -7.38 -0.27
CA ALA A 124 -19.07 -7.86 -1.28
C ALA A 124 -18.61 -9.30 -1.02
N PHE A 125 -18.30 -9.65 0.23
CA PHE A 125 -17.69 -10.93 0.54
C PHE A 125 -18.70 -12.02 0.94
N CYS A 126 -19.81 -11.69 1.63
CA CYS A 126 -20.81 -12.71 1.95
C CYS A 126 -21.61 -13.17 0.72
N TRP A 127 -21.63 -12.38 -0.36
CA TRP A 127 -22.20 -12.75 -1.67
C TRP A 127 -21.11 -12.86 -2.75
N LEU A 128 -19.87 -13.15 -2.35
CA LEU A 128 -18.76 -13.32 -3.29
C LEU A 128 -19.01 -14.49 -4.25
N LEU A 129 -19.39 -15.64 -3.69
CA LEU A 129 -19.79 -16.86 -4.37
C LEU A 129 -20.94 -17.45 -3.57
N TYR A 130 -22.11 -17.59 -4.18
CA TYR A 130 -23.30 -18.12 -3.52
C TYR A 130 -24.02 -19.12 -4.40
N ILE A 131 -24.75 -20.03 -3.75
CA ILE A 131 -25.54 -21.07 -4.41
C ILE A 131 -26.96 -20.55 -4.56
N ASP A 132 -27.50 -20.59 -5.78
CA ASP A 132 -28.86 -20.23 -6.11
C ASP A 132 -29.49 -21.37 -6.93
N GLY A 133 -30.26 -22.22 -6.24
CA GLY A 133 -30.70 -23.51 -6.77
C GLY A 133 -29.51 -24.41 -7.11
N GLU A 134 -29.42 -24.85 -8.36
CA GLU A 134 -28.33 -25.68 -8.88
C GLU A 134 -27.15 -24.86 -9.46
N GLN A 135 -27.22 -23.52 -9.36
CA GLN A 135 -26.22 -22.64 -9.96
C GLN A 135 -25.32 -21.99 -8.92
N LEU A 136 -24.01 -21.98 -9.20
CA LEU A 136 -23.07 -21.09 -8.52
C LEU A 136 -23.12 -19.72 -9.17
N LYS A 137 -23.44 -18.69 -8.39
CA LYS A 137 -23.55 -17.30 -8.83
C LYS A 137 -22.51 -16.43 -8.16
N ILE A 138 -22.04 -15.46 -8.94
CA ILE A 138 -21.08 -14.42 -8.53
C ILE A 138 -21.76 -13.09 -8.75
N GLN A 139 -21.75 -12.23 -7.73
CA GLN A 139 -22.49 -10.97 -7.78
C GLN A 139 -21.88 -9.96 -8.78
N SER A 140 -20.56 -9.81 -8.79
CA SER A 140 -19.88 -8.78 -9.57
C SER A 140 -19.42 -9.33 -10.92
N PRO A 141 -19.80 -8.70 -12.05
CA PRO A 141 -19.31 -9.11 -13.37
C PRO A 141 -17.79 -8.95 -13.50
N ASN A 142 -17.20 -7.96 -12.82
CA ASN A 142 -15.75 -7.76 -12.78
C ASN A 142 -15.03 -8.91 -12.04
N ASN A 143 -15.73 -9.60 -11.14
CA ASN A 143 -15.16 -10.71 -10.37
C ASN A 143 -15.43 -12.08 -11.01
N LEU A 144 -16.31 -12.16 -12.02
CA LEU A 144 -16.71 -13.43 -12.62
C LEU A 144 -15.52 -14.21 -13.20
N GLY A 145 -14.68 -13.53 -13.99
CA GLY A 145 -13.48 -14.15 -14.58
C GLY A 145 -12.36 -14.39 -13.56
N ASP A 146 -12.12 -13.42 -12.68
CA ASP A 146 -11.02 -13.45 -11.71
C ASP A 146 -11.25 -14.53 -10.64
N LEU A 147 -12.47 -14.63 -10.12
CA LEU A 147 -12.83 -15.58 -9.07
C LEU A 147 -12.72 -17.04 -9.53
N ALA A 148 -13.13 -17.34 -10.77
CA ALA A 148 -13.00 -18.69 -11.33
C ALA A 148 -11.53 -19.13 -11.44
N LEU A 149 -10.65 -18.21 -11.86
CA LEU A 149 -9.20 -18.42 -11.91
C LEU A 149 -8.64 -18.72 -10.51
N HIS A 150 -9.03 -17.93 -9.51
CA HIS A 150 -8.59 -18.14 -8.13
C HIS A 150 -9.07 -19.46 -7.52
N ILE A 151 -10.33 -19.85 -7.76
CA ILE A 151 -10.85 -21.14 -7.32
C ILE A 151 -10.05 -22.29 -7.94
N THR A 152 -9.70 -22.16 -9.21
CA THR A 152 -8.87 -23.14 -9.93
C THR A 152 -7.50 -23.28 -9.26
N PHE A 153 -6.83 -22.16 -8.94
CA PHE A 153 -5.54 -22.20 -8.25
C PHE A 153 -5.62 -22.82 -6.86
N ILE A 154 -6.60 -22.42 -6.04
CA ILE A 154 -6.79 -22.99 -4.70
C ILE A 154 -6.98 -24.50 -4.76
N ARG A 155 -7.86 -24.96 -5.65
CA ARG A 155 -8.15 -26.40 -5.82
C ARG A 155 -6.94 -27.16 -6.37
N ASN A 156 -6.17 -26.56 -7.28
CA ASN A 156 -4.96 -27.17 -7.81
C ASN A 156 -3.88 -27.31 -6.72
N PHE A 157 -3.67 -26.32 -5.87
CA PHE A 157 -2.75 -26.45 -4.73
C PHE A 157 -3.22 -27.49 -3.71
N ALA A 158 -4.52 -27.48 -3.39
CA ALA A 158 -5.10 -28.43 -2.44
C ALA A 158 -5.20 -29.88 -2.96
N SER A 159 -4.99 -30.12 -4.26
CA SER A 159 -4.96 -31.48 -4.82
C SER A 159 -3.63 -32.21 -4.56
N GLY A 160 -2.63 -31.51 -4.03
CA GLY A 160 -1.29 -32.06 -3.82
C GLY A 160 -0.40 -32.01 -5.06
N VAL A 161 -0.69 -31.11 -6.01
CA VAL A 161 0.20 -30.86 -7.16
C VAL A 161 1.61 -30.49 -6.69
N ALA A 162 2.64 -30.96 -7.40
CA ALA A 162 4.02 -30.62 -7.11
C ALA A 162 4.26 -29.10 -7.22
N LEU A 163 4.92 -28.53 -6.21
CA LEU A 163 5.28 -27.10 -6.18
C LEU A 163 6.69 -26.89 -6.75
N TRP A 164 6.93 -25.95 -7.65
CA TRP A 164 5.98 -25.00 -8.26
C TRP A 164 5.22 -25.60 -9.46
N PRO A 165 3.87 -25.48 -9.51
CA PRO A 165 3.08 -26.23 -10.48
C PRO A 165 3.16 -25.66 -11.89
N ASP A 166 2.81 -26.50 -12.86
CA ASP A 166 2.45 -26.06 -14.19
C ASP A 166 1.17 -25.22 -14.15
N ASN A 167 1.00 -24.37 -15.16
CA ASN A 167 -0.18 -23.53 -15.28
C ASN A 167 -1.41 -24.41 -15.56
N PRO A 168 -2.45 -24.38 -14.71
CA PRO A 168 -3.63 -25.23 -14.90
C PRO A 168 -4.51 -24.80 -16.09
N ILE A 169 -4.23 -23.63 -16.70
CA ILE A 169 -4.98 -23.06 -17.82
C ILE A 169 -4.19 -23.20 -19.14
N TYR A 170 -2.86 -23.03 -19.09
CA TYR A 170 -2.01 -23.01 -20.28
C TYR A 170 -1.01 -24.18 -20.28
N VAL A 171 -1.11 -25.06 -21.27
CA VAL A 171 -0.20 -26.20 -21.45
C VAL A 171 1.23 -25.70 -21.71
N PHE A 172 2.23 -26.44 -21.20
CA PHE A 172 3.67 -26.16 -21.37
C PHE A 172 4.15 -24.82 -20.78
N SER A 173 3.48 -24.31 -19.75
CA SER A 173 3.93 -23.13 -19.02
C SER A 173 3.85 -23.35 -17.51
N LYS A 174 4.69 -22.66 -16.73
CA LYS A 174 4.54 -22.61 -15.28
C LYS A 174 3.50 -21.59 -14.86
N LEU A 175 2.99 -21.75 -13.65
CA LEU A 175 2.05 -20.79 -13.07
C LEU A 175 2.73 -19.42 -12.90
N ARG A 176 2.18 -18.41 -13.58
CA ARG A 176 2.65 -17.01 -13.56
C ARG A 176 1.62 -16.16 -12.85
N TYR A 177 1.60 -16.22 -11.52
CA TYR A 177 0.67 -15.42 -10.72
C TYR A 177 1.15 -15.26 -9.27
N PRO A 178 0.95 -14.09 -8.62
CA PRO A 178 1.10 -13.92 -7.17
C PRO A 178 0.01 -14.67 -6.39
N VAL A 179 0.22 -15.96 -6.12
CA VAL A 179 -0.77 -16.87 -5.51
C VAL A 179 -0.84 -16.83 -3.98
N GLY A 180 -0.20 -15.89 -3.29
CA GLY A 180 -0.04 -15.96 -1.82
C GLY A 180 -1.34 -16.18 -1.04
N ILE A 181 -2.41 -15.46 -1.38
CA ILE A 181 -3.73 -15.65 -0.75
C ILE A 181 -4.43 -16.95 -1.20
N ASP A 182 -4.21 -17.38 -2.44
CA ASP A 182 -4.77 -18.65 -2.93
C ASP A 182 -4.09 -19.85 -2.28
N LEU A 183 -2.77 -19.79 -2.10
CA LEU A 183 -2.00 -20.78 -1.36
C LEU A 183 -2.44 -20.82 0.11
N PHE A 184 -2.69 -19.66 0.74
CA PHE A 184 -3.24 -19.62 2.09
C PHE A 184 -4.61 -20.30 2.18
N ASN A 185 -5.52 -20.01 1.23
CA ASN A 185 -6.82 -20.70 1.14
C ASN A 185 -6.67 -22.21 0.92
N ALA A 186 -5.69 -22.65 0.13
CA ALA A 186 -5.42 -24.06 -0.08
C ALA A 186 -4.99 -24.77 1.22
N LEU A 187 -4.15 -24.12 2.04
CA LEU A 187 -3.81 -24.62 3.37
C LEU A 187 -5.06 -24.77 4.25
N LEU A 188 -5.99 -23.80 4.20
CA LEU A 188 -7.27 -23.89 4.92
C LEU A 188 -8.15 -25.04 4.41
N CYS A 189 -8.23 -25.23 3.09
CA CYS A 189 -8.97 -26.34 2.50
C CYS A 189 -8.41 -27.71 2.91
N LEU A 190 -7.08 -27.84 3.01
CA LEU A 190 -6.41 -29.08 3.45
C LEU A 190 -6.67 -29.40 4.93
N VAL A 191 -7.03 -28.42 5.75
CA VAL A 191 -7.49 -28.62 7.14
C VAL A 191 -9.02 -28.56 7.27
N HIS A 192 -9.73 -28.92 6.20
CA HIS A 192 -11.18 -29.10 6.12
C HIS A 192 -12.02 -27.82 6.30
N VAL A 193 -11.44 -26.64 6.05
CA VAL A 193 -12.24 -25.41 5.89
C VAL A 193 -12.86 -25.41 4.50
N ASP A 194 -14.19 -25.39 4.45
CA ASP A 194 -14.94 -25.26 3.19
C ASP A 194 -14.45 -24.06 2.37
N LEU A 195 -14.32 -24.24 1.05
CA LEU A 195 -13.79 -23.23 0.15
C LEU A 195 -14.58 -21.93 0.24
N ILE A 196 -15.91 -21.98 0.09
CA ILE A 196 -16.74 -20.76 0.11
C ILE A 196 -16.59 -20.04 1.44
N ARG A 197 -16.63 -20.77 2.56
CA ARG A 197 -16.41 -20.20 3.89
C ARG A 197 -15.02 -19.56 4.03
N GLY A 198 -13.97 -20.23 3.55
CA GLY A 198 -12.60 -19.70 3.55
C GLY A 198 -12.50 -18.37 2.80
N LEU A 199 -13.12 -18.29 1.61
CA LEU A 199 -13.16 -17.06 0.81
C LEU A 199 -13.87 -15.92 1.55
N VAL A 200 -15.02 -16.20 2.16
CA VAL A 200 -15.80 -15.22 2.93
C VAL A 200 -14.99 -14.73 4.13
N TRP A 201 -14.43 -15.64 4.93
CA TRP A 201 -13.66 -15.28 6.12
C TRP A 201 -12.44 -14.44 5.80
N ILE A 202 -11.66 -14.84 4.80
CA ILE A 202 -10.47 -14.09 4.39
C ILE A 202 -10.85 -12.71 3.86
N GLY A 203 -11.90 -12.60 3.05
CA GLY A 203 -12.39 -11.31 2.55
C GLY A 203 -12.83 -10.36 3.67
N LEU A 204 -13.57 -10.86 4.65
CA LEU A 204 -14.03 -10.06 5.80
C LEU A 204 -12.88 -9.66 6.73
N LEU A 205 -11.95 -10.57 7.02
CA LEU A 205 -10.78 -10.29 7.86
C LEU A 205 -9.83 -9.30 7.17
N ALA A 206 -9.59 -9.48 5.87
CA ALA A 206 -8.83 -8.54 5.05
C ALA A 206 -9.48 -7.15 4.98
N SER A 207 -10.82 -7.10 4.90
CA SER A 207 -11.57 -5.84 4.96
C SER A 207 -11.37 -5.11 6.28
N LEU A 208 -11.46 -5.85 7.40
CA LEU A 208 -11.21 -5.31 8.74
C LEU A 208 -9.76 -4.81 8.87
N ALA A 209 -8.78 -5.59 8.42
CA ALA A 209 -7.38 -5.23 8.42
C ALA A 209 -7.11 -3.98 7.58
N THR A 210 -7.72 -3.89 6.39
CA THR A 210 -7.60 -2.75 5.47
C THR A 210 -8.21 -1.49 6.05
N PHE A 211 -9.44 -1.57 6.57
CA PHE A 211 -10.10 -0.46 7.28
C PHE A 211 -9.20 0.06 8.41
N TYR A 212 -8.71 -0.86 9.25
CA TYR A 212 -7.88 -0.50 10.40
C TYR A 212 -6.54 0.12 9.96
N ALA A 213 -5.88 -0.45 8.96
CA ALA A 213 -4.61 0.06 8.43
C ALA A 213 -4.77 1.48 7.83
N PHE A 214 -5.80 1.71 7.01
CA PHE A 214 -6.08 3.05 6.47
C PHE A 214 -6.43 4.06 7.57
N PHE A 215 -7.24 3.65 8.54
CA PHE A 215 -7.59 4.51 9.66
C PHE A 215 -6.35 4.91 10.47
N ARG A 216 -5.41 3.99 10.69
CA ARG A 216 -4.17 4.29 11.43
C ARG A 216 -3.17 5.08 10.59
N TRP A 217 -3.20 4.92 9.27
CA TRP A 217 -2.39 5.71 8.35
C TRP A 217 -2.89 7.15 8.21
N ALA A 218 -4.13 7.35 7.78
CA ALA A 218 -4.66 8.66 7.38
C ALA A 218 -6.04 9.00 8.00
N GLY A 219 -6.44 8.30 9.07
CA GLY A 219 -7.70 8.55 9.77
C GLY A 219 -8.93 8.20 8.93
N ALA A 220 -10.08 8.75 9.32
CA ALA A 220 -11.34 8.57 8.60
C ALA A 220 -11.25 9.06 7.14
N PHE A 221 -10.40 10.05 6.85
CA PHE A 221 -10.17 10.53 5.49
C PHE A 221 -9.50 9.48 4.61
N GLY A 222 -8.50 8.75 5.12
CA GLY A 222 -7.89 7.63 4.39
C GLY A 222 -8.89 6.52 4.06
N VAL A 223 -9.75 6.18 5.02
CA VAL A 223 -10.82 5.20 4.83
C VAL A 223 -11.82 5.67 3.77
N ALA A 224 -12.24 6.94 3.84
CA ALA A 224 -13.11 7.55 2.84
C ALA A 224 -12.47 7.57 1.45
N GLY A 225 -11.16 7.83 1.38
CA GLY A 225 -10.36 7.76 0.15
C GLY A 225 -10.35 6.39 -0.50
N PHE A 226 -10.32 5.34 0.30
CA PHE A 226 -10.40 3.99 -0.21
C PHE A 226 -11.81 3.57 -0.64
N LEU A 227 -12.85 3.92 0.12
CA LEU A 227 -14.24 3.52 -0.20
C LEU A 227 -14.86 4.35 -1.33
N PHE A 228 -14.62 5.65 -1.32
CA PHE A 228 -15.31 6.61 -2.19
C PHE A 228 -14.38 7.16 -3.27
N ASN A 229 -13.31 6.45 -3.63
CA ASN A 229 -12.61 6.74 -4.89
C ASN A 229 -13.49 6.30 -6.07
N GLY A 230 -13.55 7.15 -7.08
CA GLY A 230 -14.40 6.98 -8.24
C GLY A 230 -14.80 8.32 -8.87
N GLY A 231 -15.42 8.21 -10.03
CA GLY A 231 -15.80 9.33 -10.88
C GLY A 231 -17.05 10.09 -10.44
N ILE A 232 -17.28 11.27 -11.03
CA ILE A 232 -18.53 12.04 -10.79
C ILE A 232 -19.77 11.43 -11.46
N VAL A 233 -19.64 10.37 -12.27
CA VAL A 233 -20.79 9.80 -13.01
C VAL A 233 -21.90 9.31 -12.07
N GLY A 234 -21.55 8.80 -10.89
CA GLY A 234 -22.53 8.40 -9.86
C GLY A 234 -23.43 9.54 -9.38
N PHE A 235 -23.03 10.80 -9.54
CA PHE A 235 -23.84 11.97 -9.18
C PHE A 235 -25.01 12.22 -10.16
N GLN A 236 -25.08 11.50 -11.29
CA GLN A 236 -26.29 11.50 -12.13
C GLN A 236 -27.53 11.02 -11.37
N PHE A 237 -27.36 10.29 -10.26
CA PHE A 237 -28.45 9.98 -9.33
C PHE A 237 -29.25 11.23 -8.94
N PHE A 238 -28.61 12.37 -8.66
CA PHE A 238 -29.32 13.59 -8.25
C PHE A 238 -30.19 14.20 -9.36
N LYS A 239 -29.96 13.81 -10.61
CA LYS A 239 -30.78 14.23 -11.76
C LYS A 239 -31.85 13.19 -12.11
N THR A 240 -31.50 11.90 -12.03
CA THR A 240 -32.33 10.80 -12.53
C THR A 240 -33.16 10.11 -11.46
N LEU A 241 -32.76 10.25 -10.19
CA LEU A 241 -33.25 9.50 -9.02
C LEU A 241 -33.17 7.96 -9.20
N LYS A 242 -32.31 7.50 -10.11
CA LYS A 242 -32.10 6.08 -10.41
C LYS A 242 -30.71 5.65 -9.95
N PHE A 243 -30.66 4.54 -9.22
CA PHE A 243 -29.41 3.84 -8.95
C PHE A 243 -29.04 3.01 -10.17
N LEU A 244 -28.10 3.53 -10.96
CA LEU A 244 -27.56 2.84 -12.13
C LEU A 244 -26.19 2.26 -11.80
N ASP A 245 -25.93 1.04 -12.25
CA ASP A 245 -24.61 0.42 -12.14
C ASP A 245 -23.75 0.84 -13.33
N TYR A 246 -22.78 1.70 -13.03
CA TYR A 246 -21.82 2.22 -13.99
C TYR A 246 -20.53 1.36 -14.06
N GLN A 247 -20.41 0.29 -13.26
CA GLN A 247 -19.22 -0.56 -13.27
C GLN A 247 -19.12 -1.46 -14.49
N GLY A 248 -20.23 -1.75 -15.17
CA GLY A 248 -20.27 -2.50 -16.41
C GLY A 248 -20.21 -1.63 -17.67
N ASP A 249 -20.24 -0.30 -17.52
CA ASP A 249 -20.26 0.63 -18.65
C ASP A 249 -18.87 0.72 -19.29
N ARG A 250 -18.82 0.55 -20.61
CA ARG A 250 -17.58 0.60 -21.39
C ARG A 250 -17.02 2.02 -21.51
N THR A 251 -17.86 3.03 -21.30
CA THR A 251 -17.48 4.45 -21.44
C THR A 251 -16.81 5.05 -20.20
N ILE A 252 -16.70 4.29 -19.11
CA ILE A 252 -16.15 4.76 -17.83
C ILE A 252 -14.88 3.95 -17.52
N ALA A 253 -13.73 4.64 -17.60
CA ALA A 253 -12.41 4.02 -17.43
C ALA A 253 -12.14 3.62 -15.99
N TRP A 254 -12.46 4.52 -15.05
CA TRP A 254 -12.07 4.31 -13.66
C TRP A 254 -13.23 3.84 -12.79
N LYS A 255 -13.15 2.56 -12.45
CA LYS A 255 -14.06 1.89 -11.52
C LYS A 255 -13.49 2.02 -10.10
N SER A 256 -14.36 2.20 -9.10
CA SER A 256 -13.97 2.29 -7.69
C SER A 256 -12.99 1.17 -7.30
N ILE A 257 -11.80 1.52 -6.82
CA ILE A 257 -10.69 0.61 -6.42
C ILE A 257 -11.21 -0.47 -5.46
N ALA A 258 -12.08 -0.10 -4.51
CA ALA A 258 -12.64 -1.04 -3.56
C ALA A 258 -13.40 -2.19 -4.25
N LEU A 259 -14.11 -1.89 -5.35
CA LEU A 259 -14.94 -2.87 -6.05
C LEU A 259 -14.25 -3.51 -7.25
N SER A 260 -13.40 -2.76 -7.96
CA SER A 260 -12.76 -3.18 -9.22
C SER A 260 -11.41 -3.86 -9.03
N MET A 261 -10.75 -3.62 -7.89
CA MET A 261 -9.44 -4.18 -7.58
C MET A 261 -9.46 -4.94 -6.25
N PHE A 262 -9.92 -4.34 -5.15
CA PHE A 262 -9.80 -4.99 -3.83
C PHE A 262 -10.68 -6.23 -3.68
N VAL A 263 -11.89 -6.22 -4.24
CA VAL A 263 -12.80 -7.39 -4.21
C VAL A 263 -12.38 -8.48 -5.22
N THR A 264 -11.76 -8.08 -6.33
CA THR A 264 -11.37 -8.97 -7.42
C THR A 264 -9.97 -9.52 -7.18
N GLN A 265 -8.95 -8.66 -7.23
CA GLN A 265 -7.54 -9.02 -7.11
C GLN A 265 -7.20 -9.44 -5.68
N ARG A 266 -7.21 -10.74 -5.44
CA ARG A 266 -7.03 -11.30 -4.10
C ARG A 266 -5.70 -10.97 -3.44
N GLY A 267 -4.65 -10.74 -4.23
CA GLY A 267 -3.37 -10.26 -3.72
C GLY A 267 -3.50 -8.99 -2.86
N LEU A 268 -4.44 -8.10 -3.20
CA LEU A 268 -4.68 -6.85 -2.49
C LEU A 268 -5.32 -7.02 -1.12
N LEU A 269 -6.03 -8.14 -0.87
CA LEU A 269 -6.58 -8.48 0.44
C LEU A 269 -5.49 -8.56 1.52
N TYR A 270 -4.29 -8.95 1.11
CA TYR A 270 -3.10 -8.96 1.97
C TYR A 270 -2.21 -7.73 1.76
N ALA A 271 -1.94 -7.39 0.50
CA ALA A 271 -0.91 -6.41 0.17
C ALA A 271 -1.24 -4.98 0.63
N ILE A 272 -2.51 -4.57 0.62
CA ILE A 272 -2.92 -3.25 1.13
C ILE A 272 -2.65 -3.12 2.62
N PRO A 273 -3.19 -3.98 3.51
CA PRO A 273 -2.94 -3.86 4.94
C PRO A 273 -1.47 -4.07 5.31
N ALA A 274 -0.75 -4.99 4.64
CA ALA A 274 0.68 -5.18 4.86
C ALA A 274 1.54 -3.99 4.41
N GLY A 275 1.27 -3.44 3.23
CA GLY A 275 1.95 -2.25 2.72
C GLY A 275 1.73 -1.03 3.63
N LEU A 276 0.49 -0.80 4.07
CA LEU A 276 0.17 0.29 5.00
C LEU A 276 0.82 0.09 6.38
N LEU A 277 0.93 -1.16 6.86
CA LEU A 277 1.64 -1.46 8.10
C LEU A 277 3.14 -1.13 7.99
N LEU A 278 3.78 -1.46 6.86
CA LEU A 278 5.19 -1.12 6.60
C LEU A 278 5.40 0.39 6.48
N LEU A 279 4.53 1.08 5.73
CA LEU A 279 4.55 2.54 5.64
C LEU A 279 4.38 3.18 7.03
N TRP A 280 3.44 2.68 7.83
CA TRP A 280 3.23 3.12 9.22
C TRP A 280 4.49 2.92 10.07
N HIS A 281 5.13 1.74 9.98
CA HIS A 281 6.36 1.43 10.70
C HIS A 281 7.49 2.40 10.35
N TRP A 282 7.74 2.62 9.06
CA TRP A 282 8.77 3.56 8.61
C TRP A 282 8.45 5.00 9.04
N ARG A 283 7.18 5.40 9.00
CA ARG A 283 6.75 6.72 9.46
C ARG A 283 7.01 6.93 10.94
N GLU A 284 6.60 5.98 11.78
CA GLU A 284 6.82 6.05 13.22
C GLU A 284 8.32 6.05 13.55
N LYS A 285 9.06 5.10 12.99
CA LYS A 285 10.49 4.92 13.22
C LYS A 285 11.33 6.13 12.80
N PHE A 286 11.08 6.68 11.62
CA PHE A 286 11.96 7.70 11.06
C PHE A 286 11.52 9.13 11.37
N PHE A 287 10.22 9.39 11.57
CA PHE A 287 9.70 10.77 11.62
C PHE A 287 9.03 11.15 12.93
N ARG A 288 8.54 10.18 13.73
CA ARG A 288 7.79 10.48 14.96
C ARG A 288 8.59 10.30 16.24
N GLU A 289 9.82 9.82 16.16
CA GLU A 289 10.75 9.75 17.28
C GLU A 289 11.50 11.08 17.46
N ASP A 290 11.39 11.66 18.66
CA ASP A 290 12.25 12.74 19.12
C ASP A 290 13.66 12.21 19.39
N VAL A 291 14.64 13.03 19.04
CA VAL A 291 16.06 12.73 18.78
C VAL A 291 16.88 12.21 19.99
N GLN A 292 16.26 11.73 21.07
CA GLN A 292 16.97 11.44 22.33
C GLN A 292 17.15 9.96 22.71
N GLY A 293 16.73 8.99 21.89
CA GLY A 293 17.03 7.58 22.18
C GLY A 293 16.98 6.69 20.95
N ARG A 294 17.99 5.83 20.77
CA ARG A 294 17.95 4.68 19.85
C ARG A 294 16.93 3.67 20.37
N HIS A 295 15.65 3.92 20.13
CA HIS A 295 14.62 2.91 20.39
C HIS A 295 14.48 1.99 19.17
N PRO A 296 14.22 0.68 19.37
CA PRO A 296 13.82 -0.19 18.27
C PRO A 296 12.53 0.35 17.65
N GLY A 297 12.44 0.36 16.32
CA GLY A 297 11.19 0.75 15.62
C GLY A 297 10.00 -0.12 16.05
N PRO A 298 8.76 0.29 15.76
CA PRO A 298 7.57 -0.34 16.33
C PRO A 298 7.37 -1.81 15.92
N LEU A 299 7.85 -2.21 14.74
CA LEU A 299 7.90 -3.60 14.33
C LEU A 299 9.28 -4.20 14.59
N PRO A 300 9.35 -5.47 15.05
CA PRO A 300 10.59 -6.24 15.02
C PRO A 300 11.15 -6.29 13.59
N PHE A 301 12.47 -6.19 13.48
CA PHE A 301 13.15 -6.16 12.18
C PHE A 301 12.83 -7.38 11.31
N TRP A 302 12.72 -8.58 11.91
CA TRP A 302 12.36 -9.79 11.16
C TRP A 302 10.92 -9.74 10.61
N VAL A 303 9.98 -9.09 11.32
CA VAL A 303 8.60 -8.91 10.83
C VAL A 303 8.64 -8.00 9.61
N GLU A 304 9.29 -6.85 9.72
CA GLU A 304 9.48 -5.90 8.62
C GLU A 304 10.06 -6.59 7.37
N VAL A 305 11.18 -7.30 7.52
CA VAL A 305 11.82 -8.02 6.41
C VAL A 305 10.91 -9.12 5.87
N SER A 306 10.26 -9.90 6.73
CA SER A 306 9.39 -11.00 6.28
C SER A 306 8.21 -10.50 5.45
N LEU A 307 7.54 -9.42 5.87
CA LEU A 307 6.40 -8.84 5.18
C LEU A 307 6.83 -8.19 3.85
N TYR A 308 7.95 -7.46 3.85
CA TYR A 308 8.45 -6.81 2.64
C TYR A 308 8.98 -7.83 1.63
N ALA A 309 9.79 -8.79 2.06
CA ALA A 309 10.44 -9.74 1.17
C ALA A 309 9.45 -10.73 0.54
N SER A 310 8.41 -11.16 1.26
CA SER A 310 7.39 -12.05 0.70
C SER A 310 6.31 -11.34 -0.12
N MET A 311 6.29 -10.00 -0.12
CA MET A 311 5.30 -9.21 -0.85
C MET A 311 5.12 -9.62 -2.32
N PRO A 312 6.17 -10.00 -3.11
CA PRO A 312 5.99 -10.49 -4.47
C PRO A 312 5.14 -11.75 -4.61
N LEU A 313 5.08 -12.59 -3.56
CA LEU A 313 4.22 -13.76 -3.52
C LEU A 313 2.73 -13.38 -3.45
N PHE A 314 2.42 -12.21 -2.88
CA PHE A 314 1.06 -11.70 -2.73
C PHE A 314 0.69 -10.67 -3.80
N HIS A 315 1.58 -9.70 -4.07
CA HIS A 315 1.34 -8.63 -5.03
C HIS A 315 2.65 -7.91 -5.44
N VAL A 316 3.15 -8.20 -6.65
CA VAL A 316 4.41 -7.65 -7.18
C VAL A 316 4.39 -6.11 -7.27
N HIS A 317 3.28 -5.50 -7.70
CA HIS A 317 3.22 -4.03 -7.81
C HIS A 317 3.31 -3.32 -6.45
N THR A 318 2.79 -3.93 -5.38
CA THR A 318 2.94 -3.36 -4.03
C THR A 318 4.39 -3.46 -3.57
N PHE A 319 5.06 -4.56 -3.87
CA PHE A 319 6.50 -4.70 -3.62
C PHE A 319 7.30 -3.61 -4.35
N LEU A 320 7.02 -3.36 -5.64
CA LEU A 320 7.69 -2.31 -6.42
C LEU A 320 7.41 -0.92 -5.84
N ALA A 321 6.15 -0.61 -5.50
CA ALA A 321 5.79 0.67 -4.89
C ALA A 321 6.52 0.91 -3.55
N LEU A 322 6.58 -0.10 -2.68
CA LEU A 322 7.34 -0.04 -1.42
C LEU A 322 8.84 0.11 -1.66
N THR A 323 9.38 -0.55 -2.68
CA THR A 323 10.79 -0.42 -3.09
C THR A 323 11.10 1.00 -3.55
N ILE A 324 10.22 1.62 -4.34
CA ILE A 324 10.36 3.04 -4.74
C ILE A 324 10.34 3.94 -3.50
N VAL A 325 9.43 3.71 -2.55
CA VAL A 325 9.42 4.48 -1.28
C VAL A 325 10.74 4.33 -0.53
N LEU A 326 11.26 3.11 -0.40
CA LEU A 326 12.57 2.86 0.25
C LEU A 326 13.71 3.56 -0.49
N ILE A 327 13.73 3.54 -1.82
CA ILE A 327 14.72 4.26 -2.62
C ILE A 327 14.63 5.76 -2.33
N PHE A 328 13.44 6.37 -2.34
CA PHE A 328 13.30 7.78 -2.00
C PHE A 328 13.79 8.09 -0.58
N LEU A 329 13.42 7.27 0.41
CA LEU A 329 13.91 7.40 1.79
C LEU A 329 15.44 7.30 1.89
N PHE A 330 16.05 6.40 1.12
CA PHE A 330 17.51 6.26 1.01
C PHE A 330 18.17 7.51 0.42
N LEU A 331 17.53 8.10 -0.61
CA LEU A 331 18.04 9.28 -1.32
C LEU A 331 17.91 10.58 -0.51
N PHE A 332 16.94 10.70 0.38
CA PHE A 332 16.65 11.96 1.09
C PHE A 332 17.72 12.38 2.12
N GLU A 333 18.41 11.43 2.77
CA GLU A 333 19.21 11.75 3.95
C GLU A 333 20.58 12.38 3.64
N ARG A 334 21.08 12.36 2.37
CA ARG A 334 22.33 13.05 1.92
C ARG A 334 22.63 12.92 0.39
N PRO A 335 22.22 13.86 -0.47
CA PRO A 335 22.40 13.84 -1.93
C PRO A 335 23.83 14.17 -2.40
N SER A 336 24.65 14.83 -1.57
CA SER A 336 26.02 15.22 -1.95
C SER A 336 26.95 14.02 -2.15
N GLU A 337 26.77 12.96 -1.36
CA GLU A 337 27.48 11.68 -1.51
C GLU A 337 26.94 10.87 -2.71
N LEU A 338 25.69 11.09 -3.11
CA LEU A 338 25.13 10.55 -4.35
C LEU A 338 25.67 11.25 -5.58
N ASN A 339 25.93 12.57 -5.53
CA ASN A 339 26.66 13.24 -6.59
C ASN A 339 28.05 12.64 -6.78
N PHE A 340 28.71 12.20 -5.71
CA PHE A 340 29.96 11.46 -5.80
C PHE A 340 29.76 10.10 -6.50
N ILE A 341 28.77 9.29 -6.11
CA ILE A 341 28.46 8.00 -6.77
C ILE A 341 28.08 8.20 -8.25
N VAL A 342 27.25 9.20 -8.56
CA VAL A 342 26.83 9.55 -9.92
C VAL A 342 28.00 10.10 -10.73
N ASN A 343 28.90 10.88 -10.14
CA ASN A 343 30.12 11.36 -10.81
C ASN A 343 31.10 10.22 -11.06
N VAL A 344 31.22 9.24 -10.15
CA VAL A 344 32.02 8.02 -10.37
C VAL A 344 31.40 7.15 -11.47
N ALA A 345 30.08 6.98 -11.48
CA ALA A 345 29.38 6.27 -12.54
C ALA A 345 29.48 6.97 -13.90
N ARG A 346 29.43 8.32 -13.92
CA ARG A 346 29.60 9.13 -15.15
C ARG A 346 31.04 9.15 -15.66
N SER A 347 32.03 9.13 -14.77
CA SER A 347 33.45 9.19 -15.14
C SER A 347 34.04 7.83 -15.50
N GLY A 348 33.47 6.72 -14.99
CA GLY A 348 34.00 5.37 -15.21
C GLY A 348 33.04 4.37 -15.89
N GLY A 349 31.79 4.74 -16.23
CA GLY A 349 30.83 3.79 -16.79
C GLY A 349 30.62 2.55 -15.90
N THR A 350 30.45 1.37 -16.50
CA THR A 350 30.26 0.09 -15.78
C THR A 350 31.47 -0.31 -14.92
N THR A 351 32.68 0.11 -15.30
CA THR A 351 33.91 -0.17 -14.53
C THR A 351 34.03 0.71 -13.29
N GLY A 352 33.51 1.94 -13.32
CA GLY A 352 33.43 2.83 -12.15
C GLY A 352 32.49 2.32 -11.05
N ILE A 353 31.34 1.73 -11.43
CA ILE A 353 30.42 1.08 -10.48
C ILE A 353 31.06 -0.20 -9.92
N GLY A 354 31.72 -1.00 -10.76
CA GLY A 354 32.48 -2.18 -10.33
C GLY A 354 33.60 -1.84 -9.34
N HIS A 355 34.28 -0.70 -9.51
CA HIS A 355 35.31 -0.19 -8.60
C HIS A 355 34.74 0.20 -7.23
N LEU A 356 33.54 0.79 -7.19
CA LEU A 356 32.87 1.17 -5.94
C LEU A 356 32.36 -0.04 -5.14
N ILE A 357 31.92 -1.10 -5.84
CA ILE A 357 31.55 -2.39 -5.25
C ILE A 357 32.78 -3.14 -4.72
N SER A 358 33.93 -3.00 -5.39
CA SER A 358 35.19 -3.66 -5.02
C SER A 358 36.06 -2.90 -4.01
N GLN A 359 35.61 -1.72 -3.53
CA GLN A 359 36.27 -0.98 -2.44
C GLN A 359 35.40 -0.90 -1.17
N PRO A 360 35.44 -1.94 -0.31
CA PRO A 360 34.68 -2.01 0.95
C PRO A 360 34.96 -0.84 1.90
N ALA A 361 36.13 -0.23 1.81
CA ALA A 361 36.57 0.85 2.71
C ALA A 361 35.71 2.13 2.61
N MET A 362 35.02 2.35 1.48
CA MET A 362 34.18 3.54 1.28
C MET A 362 32.74 3.39 1.78
N TRP A 363 32.27 2.16 1.99
CA TRP A 363 30.90 1.89 2.45
C TRP A 363 30.60 2.48 3.84
N PRO A 364 31.49 2.38 4.84
CA PRO A 364 31.27 3.02 6.14
C PRO A 364 31.03 4.52 6.06
N GLU A 365 31.65 5.21 5.10
CA GLU A 365 31.51 6.67 4.90
C GLU A 365 30.10 7.03 4.38
N VAL A 366 29.59 6.27 3.40
CA VAL A 366 28.26 6.47 2.78
C VAL A 366 27.10 6.25 3.78
N PHE A 367 27.30 5.40 4.79
CA PHE A 367 26.29 5.10 5.81
C PHE A 367 26.54 5.83 7.14
N ARG A 368 27.62 6.62 7.24
CA ARG A 368 28.01 7.31 8.48
C ARG A 368 27.01 8.41 8.83
N ASN A 369 26.46 8.37 10.04
CA ASN A 369 25.50 9.36 10.54
C ASN A 369 24.24 9.49 9.64
N ALA A 370 23.83 8.41 8.98
CA ALA A 370 22.63 8.34 8.13
C ALA A 370 21.72 7.16 8.56
N PRO A 371 20.96 7.30 9.66
CA PRO A 371 20.17 6.23 10.25
C PRO A 371 19.07 5.68 9.34
N ILE A 372 18.38 6.52 8.55
CA ILE A 372 17.36 6.07 7.60
C ILE A 372 18.03 5.26 6.50
N ARG A 373 19.09 5.80 5.90
CA ARG A 373 19.84 5.13 4.83
C ARG A 373 20.40 3.78 5.26
N SER A 374 21.01 3.72 6.44
CA SER A 374 21.58 2.48 7.00
C SER A 374 20.51 1.42 7.22
N HIS A 375 19.35 1.81 7.80
CA HIS A 375 18.25 0.87 7.99
C HIS A 375 17.70 0.39 6.65
N VAL A 376 17.40 1.29 5.72
CA VAL A 376 16.88 0.94 4.38
C VAL A 376 17.85 0.02 3.64
N GLY A 377 19.15 0.34 3.64
CA GLY A 377 20.17 -0.52 3.03
C GLY A 377 20.18 -1.93 3.64
N THR A 378 20.00 -2.03 4.96
CA THR A 378 19.92 -3.32 5.66
C THR A 378 18.65 -4.10 5.28
N VAL A 379 17.49 -3.44 5.20
CA VAL A 379 16.23 -4.07 4.76
C VAL A 379 16.35 -4.58 3.32
N LEU A 380 16.85 -3.76 2.40
CA LEU A 380 17.02 -4.14 1.00
C LEU A 380 18.01 -5.30 0.85
N ALA A 381 19.13 -5.27 1.57
CA ALA A 381 20.11 -6.36 1.55
C ALA A 381 19.53 -7.67 2.11
N ALA A 382 18.82 -7.61 3.25
CA ALA A 382 18.20 -8.78 3.86
C ALA A 382 17.04 -9.35 3.01
N ALA A 383 16.31 -8.49 2.30
CA ALA A 383 15.20 -8.88 1.45
C ALA A 383 15.64 -9.36 0.06
N LEU A 384 16.87 -9.07 -0.38
CA LEU A 384 17.32 -9.30 -1.76
C LEU A 384 17.09 -10.75 -2.20
N LEU A 385 17.66 -11.72 -1.47
CA LEU A 385 17.53 -13.14 -1.81
C LEU A 385 16.08 -13.64 -1.72
N PRO A 386 15.35 -13.48 -0.59
CA PRO A 386 13.98 -13.98 -0.49
C PRO A 386 13.03 -13.30 -1.48
N ALA A 387 13.09 -11.98 -1.66
CA ALA A 387 12.23 -11.28 -2.61
C ALA A 387 12.53 -11.71 -4.06
N THR A 388 13.81 -11.86 -4.42
CA THR A 388 14.20 -12.35 -5.74
C THR A 388 13.68 -13.77 -5.97
N PHE A 389 13.75 -14.65 -4.97
CA PHE A 389 13.17 -15.99 -5.05
C PHE A 389 11.65 -15.95 -5.30
N PHE A 390 10.90 -15.11 -4.59
CA PHE A 390 9.46 -15.01 -4.81
C PHE A 390 9.09 -14.37 -6.15
N VAL A 391 9.83 -13.37 -6.61
CA VAL A 391 9.65 -12.83 -7.97
C VAL A 391 9.96 -13.92 -9.00
N TRP A 392 11.08 -14.63 -8.84
CA TRP A 392 11.47 -15.74 -9.72
C TRP A 392 10.38 -16.80 -9.81
N LEU A 393 9.75 -17.18 -8.69
CA LEU A 393 8.61 -18.11 -8.70
C LEU A 393 7.39 -17.55 -9.42
N THR A 394 6.92 -16.36 -9.05
CA THR A 394 5.64 -15.81 -9.55
C THR A 394 5.71 -15.35 -11.00
N THR A 395 6.93 -15.18 -11.54
CA THR A 395 7.18 -14.77 -12.92
C THR A 395 7.66 -15.91 -13.83
N ASP A 396 7.53 -17.17 -13.41
CA ASP A 396 8.05 -18.32 -14.16
C ASP A 396 9.53 -18.12 -14.52
N HIS A 397 10.36 -18.02 -13.50
CA HIS A 397 11.81 -17.85 -13.64
C HIS A 397 12.22 -16.61 -14.44
N PHE A 398 11.51 -15.49 -14.27
CA PHE A 398 11.65 -14.24 -15.03
C PHE A 398 11.22 -14.29 -16.50
N HIS A 399 10.50 -15.32 -16.94
CA HIS A 399 9.96 -15.39 -18.30
C HIS A 399 8.65 -14.60 -18.48
N ALA A 400 7.96 -14.24 -17.40
CA ALA A 400 6.73 -13.44 -17.44
C ALA A 400 7.03 -11.93 -17.53
N ALA A 401 7.71 -11.52 -18.60
CA ALA A 401 8.02 -10.10 -18.84
C ALA A 401 6.75 -9.22 -18.86
N SER A 402 5.60 -9.77 -19.25
CA SER A 402 4.29 -9.10 -19.23
C SER A 402 3.84 -8.62 -17.84
N MET A 403 4.32 -9.24 -16.75
CA MET A 403 4.04 -8.75 -15.38
C MET A 403 4.76 -7.42 -15.06
N LEU A 404 5.79 -7.10 -15.83
CA LEU A 404 6.58 -5.88 -15.74
C LEU A 404 6.47 -5.06 -17.03
N GLU A 405 5.58 -5.46 -17.94
CA GLU A 405 5.42 -4.81 -19.23
C GLU A 405 4.78 -3.45 -18.97
N TRP A 406 5.59 -2.45 -19.27
CA TRP A 406 5.22 -1.08 -19.13
C TRP A 406 4.39 -0.68 -20.34
N HIS A 407 3.21 -0.12 -20.09
CA HIS A 407 2.37 0.48 -21.12
C HIS A 407 2.31 2.00 -20.95
N PRO A 408 3.34 2.73 -21.43
CA PRO A 408 3.35 4.18 -21.53
C PRO A 408 2.04 4.70 -22.08
N GLY A 409 1.37 5.61 -21.39
CA GLY A 409 0.18 6.25 -21.93
C GLY A 409 -0.92 5.26 -22.37
N TRP A 410 -1.06 4.09 -21.72
CA TRP A 410 -2.08 3.09 -22.06
C TRP A 410 -3.51 3.66 -22.15
N VAL A 411 -3.79 4.73 -21.40
CA VAL A 411 -5.03 5.50 -21.47
C VAL A 411 -5.21 6.17 -22.83
N GLN A 412 -4.13 6.62 -23.48
CA GLN A 412 -4.13 7.27 -24.79
C GLN A 412 -4.38 6.28 -25.94
N ASP A 413 -3.88 5.05 -25.82
CA ASP A 413 -3.90 4.05 -26.90
C ASP A 413 -5.05 3.02 -26.79
N SER A 414 -5.74 2.96 -25.64
CA SER A 414 -6.89 2.06 -25.49
C SER A 414 -8.13 2.60 -26.20
N GLY A 415 -8.72 1.84 -27.13
CA GLY A 415 -9.81 2.33 -27.99
C GLY A 415 -10.98 3.00 -27.25
N ASP A 416 -11.43 2.42 -26.13
CA ASP A 416 -12.57 2.92 -25.35
C ASP A 416 -12.19 4.00 -24.33
N PHE A 417 -10.90 4.16 -23.97
CA PHE A 417 -10.43 5.17 -23.00
C PHE A 417 -9.48 6.22 -23.60
N ALA A 418 -9.24 6.17 -24.91
CA ALA A 418 -8.39 7.08 -25.68
C ALA A 418 -8.84 8.52 -25.50
N ALA A 419 -8.27 9.15 -24.48
CA ALA A 419 -8.29 10.59 -24.29
C ALA A 419 -6.92 11.10 -24.71
N PRO A 420 -6.69 11.46 -25.99
CA PRO A 420 -5.46 12.13 -26.38
C PRO A 420 -5.38 13.44 -25.60
N PHE A 421 -4.60 13.43 -24.51
CA PHE A 421 -4.37 14.58 -23.62
C PHE A 421 -3.76 15.78 -24.38
N PHE A 422 -3.29 15.54 -25.61
CA PHE A 422 -2.64 16.49 -26.49
C PHE A 422 -3.23 16.44 -27.90
N ARG A 423 -4.45 16.95 -28.11
CA ARG A 423 -4.90 17.30 -29.47
C ARG A 423 -4.36 18.67 -29.86
N ILE A 424 -3.06 18.74 -30.15
CA ILE A 424 -2.53 19.88 -30.91
C ILE A 424 -2.93 19.63 -32.37
N GLY A 425 -4.13 20.08 -32.76
CA GLY A 425 -4.63 19.95 -34.14
C GLY A 425 -3.73 20.66 -35.17
N PRO A 426 -3.88 20.35 -36.47
CA PRO A 426 -2.95 20.77 -37.51
C PRO A 426 -2.77 22.29 -37.58
N ALA A 427 -1.55 22.70 -37.91
CA ALA A 427 -1.14 24.08 -38.01
C ALA A 427 -1.74 24.77 -39.25
N ASN A 428 -2.89 25.43 -39.09
CA ASN A 428 -3.27 26.52 -39.98
C ASN A 428 -3.08 27.84 -39.22
N PHE A 429 -1.90 28.43 -39.39
CA PHE A 429 -1.57 29.78 -38.95
C PHE A 429 -2.28 30.78 -39.85
N THR A 430 -3.42 31.31 -39.41
CA THR A 430 -4.00 32.52 -40.00
C THR A 430 -3.78 33.69 -39.05
N THR A 431 -2.96 34.63 -39.50
CA THR A 431 -2.53 35.86 -38.82
C THR A 431 -3.66 36.89 -38.76
N SER A 432 -4.61 36.76 -37.81
CA SER A 432 -5.56 37.84 -37.48
C SER A 432 -6.40 37.56 -36.23
N SER A 433 -5.79 37.50 -35.04
CA SER A 433 -6.49 37.69 -33.76
C SER A 433 -5.49 37.94 -32.61
N PRO A 434 -5.88 38.55 -31.47
CA PRO A 434 -4.95 38.90 -30.41
C PRO A 434 -4.31 37.63 -29.85
N VAL A 435 -3.01 37.49 -30.13
CA VAL A 435 -2.23 36.24 -30.04
C VAL A 435 -2.36 35.56 -28.68
N PHE A 436 -2.52 36.33 -27.59
CA PHE A 436 -2.60 35.79 -26.24
C PHE A 436 -3.93 35.09 -25.93
N GLY A 437 -5.07 35.65 -26.33
CA GLY A 437 -6.40 35.09 -26.04
C GLY A 437 -6.68 33.82 -26.84
N TRP A 438 -6.28 33.79 -28.11
CA TRP A 438 -6.44 32.62 -28.97
C TRP A 438 -5.55 31.45 -28.54
N VAL A 439 -4.30 31.71 -28.14
CA VAL A 439 -3.39 30.67 -27.62
C VAL A 439 -3.93 30.10 -26.30
N LEU A 440 -4.43 30.93 -25.39
CA LEU A 440 -5.07 30.47 -24.16
C LEU A 440 -6.32 29.63 -24.44
N GLN A 441 -7.17 30.06 -25.38
CA GLN A 441 -8.39 29.34 -25.73
C GLN A 441 -8.09 28.01 -26.44
N LYS A 442 -7.05 27.96 -27.28
CA LYS A 442 -6.59 26.72 -27.93
C LYS A 442 -5.94 25.77 -26.93
N ALA A 443 -5.14 26.28 -25.99
CA ALA A 443 -4.60 25.49 -24.88
C ALA A 443 -5.71 24.98 -23.96
N TRP A 444 -6.72 25.81 -23.68
CA TRP A 444 -7.88 25.44 -22.90
C TRP A 444 -8.68 24.32 -23.57
N ASN A 445 -9.07 24.50 -24.83
CA ASN A 445 -9.90 23.54 -25.56
C ASN A 445 -9.14 22.27 -25.99
N GLY A 446 -7.84 22.37 -26.26
CA GLY A 446 -7.04 21.28 -26.81
C GLY A 446 -6.32 20.40 -25.78
N VAL A 447 -6.11 20.92 -24.56
CA VAL A 447 -5.32 20.24 -23.53
C VAL A 447 -6.02 20.27 -22.17
N ILE A 448 -6.41 21.44 -21.69
CA ILE A 448 -6.88 21.59 -20.31
C ILE A 448 -8.28 21.00 -20.12
N ALA A 449 -9.25 21.37 -20.97
CA ALA A 449 -10.63 20.91 -20.86
C ALA A 449 -10.76 19.38 -21.06
N PRO A 450 -10.12 18.75 -22.07
CA PRO A 450 -10.12 17.29 -22.19
C PRO A 450 -9.48 16.59 -20.98
N ALA A 451 -8.38 17.13 -20.44
CA ALA A 451 -7.75 16.60 -19.24
C ALA A 451 -8.71 16.66 -18.04
N PHE A 452 -9.34 17.81 -17.76
CA PHE A 452 -10.31 17.90 -16.67
C PHE A 452 -11.54 17.02 -16.90
N GLN A 453 -12.06 16.93 -18.12
CA GLN A 453 -13.17 16.04 -18.45
C GLN A 453 -12.82 14.59 -18.14
N PHE A 454 -11.65 14.11 -18.55
CA PHE A 454 -11.20 12.77 -18.23
C PHE A 454 -11.03 12.58 -16.71
N TRP A 455 -10.27 13.45 -16.05
CA TRP A 455 -9.89 13.28 -14.64
C TRP A 455 -11.07 13.46 -13.68
N LEU A 456 -11.96 14.43 -13.88
CA LEU A 456 -13.16 14.56 -13.03
C LEU A 456 -14.16 13.43 -13.30
N THR A 457 -14.36 13.05 -14.56
CA THR A 457 -15.32 11.99 -14.90
C THR A 457 -14.90 10.67 -14.28
N ASN A 458 -13.60 10.37 -14.23
CA ASN A 458 -13.06 9.10 -13.75
C ASN A 458 -12.65 9.11 -12.26
N PHE A 459 -12.08 10.22 -11.77
CA PHE A 459 -11.52 10.31 -10.40
C PHE A 459 -12.28 11.30 -9.51
N GLY A 460 -13.26 12.00 -10.06
CA GLY A 460 -14.14 12.86 -9.28
C GLY A 460 -13.41 14.02 -8.60
N VAL A 461 -13.82 14.29 -7.36
CA VAL A 461 -13.23 15.35 -6.52
C VAL A 461 -11.84 14.95 -5.99
N TRP A 462 -11.39 13.70 -6.18
CA TRP A 462 -10.06 13.29 -5.73
C TRP A 462 -8.93 14.01 -6.46
N ALA A 463 -9.08 14.26 -7.76
CA ALA A 463 -8.08 14.98 -8.54
C ALA A 463 -7.76 16.38 -7.94
N PRO A 464 -8.74 17.28 -7.70
CA PRO A 464 -8.45 18.56 -7.07
C PRO A 464 -7.97 18.43 -5.61
N LEU A 465 -8.43 17.44 -4.85
CA LEU A 465 -7.95 17.21 -3.48
C LEU A 465 -6.49 16.79 -3.44
N ILE A 466 -6.05 15.94 -4.37
CA ILE A 466 -4.64 15.51 -4.50
C ILE A 466 -3.77 16.71 -4.87
N LEU A 467 -4.20 17.53 -5.83
CA LEU A 467 -3.48 18.75 -6.20
C LEU A 467 -3.36 19.73 -5.03
N ALA A 468 -4.44 19.90 -4.26
CA ALA A 468 -4.42 20.71 -3.05
C ALA A 468 -3.45 20.14 -2.00
N LEU A 469 -3.42 18.82 -1.80
CA LEU A 469 -2.48 18.16 -0.90
C LEU A 469 -1.02 18.39 -1.33
N ILE A 470 -0.73 18.27 -2.62
CA ILE A 470 0.60 18.54 -3.18
C ILE A 470 1.02 19.99 -2.95
N ALA A 471 0.13 20.94 -3.26
CA ALA A 471 0.39 22.36 -3.04
C ALA A 471 0.62 22.68 -1.56
N LEU A 472 -0.18 22.12 -0.65
CA LEU A 472 -0.04 22.32 0.79
C LEU A 472 1.26 21.74 1.33
N CYS A 473 1.63 20.52 0.94
CA CYS A 473 2.88 19.90 1.38
C CYS A 473 4.10 20.64 0.82
N GLY A 474 4.05 21.07 -0.45
CA GLY A 474 5.09 21.90 -1.06
C GLY A 474 5.24 23.24 -0.35
N TRP A 475 4.12 23.91 -0.06
CA TRP A 475 4.09 25.16 0.70
C TRP A 475 4.66 25.00 2.12
N ARG A 476 4.32 23.92 2.83
CA ARG A 476 4.90 23.61 4.15
C ARG A 476 6.41 23.39 4.05
N GLY A 477 6.87 22.62 3.06
CA GLY A 477 8.29 22.42 2.79
C GLY A 477 9.04 23.73 2.58
N TRP A 478 8.46 24.62 1.76
CA TRP A 478 9.01 25.95 1.51
C TRP A 478 9.04 26.83 2.77
N LYS A 479 7.95 26.89 3.54
CA LYS A 479 7.89 27.63 4.81
C LYS A 479 8.90 27.12 5.83
N CYS A 480 9.11 25.81 5.91
CA CYS A 480 10.12 25.19 6.77
C CYS A 480 11.56 25.38 6.24
N ARG A 481 11.74 26.08 5.11
CA ARG A 481 13.03 26.27 4.42
C ARG A 481 13.76 24.94 4.21
N TRP A 482 13.01 23.87 3.99
CA TRP A 482 13.61 22.55 3.75
C TRP A 482 14.44 22.60 2.47
N ARG A 483 15.66 22.06 2.55
CA ARG A 483 16.57 21.89 1.42
C ARG A 483 16.90 20.42 1.26
N TRP A 484 17.04 20.00 0.01
CA TRP A 484 17.41 18.64 -0.33
C TRP A 484 18.73 18.26 0.36
N GLY A 485 18.76 17.13 1.08
CA GLY A 485 19.90 16.70 1.91
C GLY A 485 19.82 16.97 3.39
N HIS A 486 18.80 17.68 3.84
CA HIS A 486 18.34 17.59 5.22
C HIS A 486 17.19 16.59 5.34
N LYS A 487 16.99 16.05 6.53
CA LYS A 487 15.85 15.18 6.86
C LYS A 487 14.54 15.81 6.32
N PRO A 488 13.82 15.13 5.43
CA PRO A 488 12.60 15.68 4.84
C PRO A 488 11.50 15.81 5.89
N PRO A 489 10.60 16.79 5.74
CA PRO A 489 9.31 16.77 6.44
C PRO A 489 8.59 15.44 6.17
N GLU A 490 7.93 14.89 7.21
CA GLU A 490 7.19 13.60 7.15
C GLU A 490 6.29 13.54 5.91
N ASP A 491 5.47 14.56 5.70
CA ASP A 491 4.52 14.62 4.59
C ASP A 491 5.21 14.52 3.21
N LEU A 492 6.34 15.20 3.03
CA LEU A 492 7.09 15.20 1.77
C LEU A 492 7.81 13.88 1.53
N ALA A 493 8.28 13.23 2.59
CA ALA A 493 8.99 11.95 2.49
C ALA A 493 8.14 10.84 1.87
N PHE A 494 6.81 10.87 2.09
CA PHE A 494 5.88 9.91 1.50
C PHE A 494 5.16 10.44 0.26
N LEU A 495 4.99 11.76 0.13
CA LEU A 495 4.32 12.35 -1.02
C LEU A 495 5.17 12.31 -2.29
N LEU A 496 6.47 12.59 -2.18
CA LEU A 496 7.38 12.57 -3.33
C LEU A 496 7.47 11.19 -4.01
N PRO A 497 7.67 10.06 -3.31
CA PRO A 497 7.60 8.76 -3.95
C PRO A 497 6.21 8.46 -4.51
N ALA A 498 5.12 8.88 -3.85
CA ALA A 498 3.77 8.69 -4.40
C ALA A 498 3.56 9.44 -5.73
N VAL A 499 4.05 10.69 -5.82
CA VAL A 499 4.06 11.46 -7.07
C VAL A 499 4.98 10.81 -8.11
N GLY A 500 6.15 10.31 -7.70
CA GLY A 500 7.06 9.58 -8.58
C GLY A 500 6.43 8.33 -9.18
N ILE A 501 5.76 7.51 -8.36
CA ILE A 501 5.00 6.33 -8.80
C ILE A 501 3.89 6.74 -9.76
N PHE A 502 3.15 7.80 -9.44
CA PHE A 502 2.07 8.29 -10.30
C PHE A 502 2.58 8.78 -11.66
N ILE A 503 3.66 9.57 -11.69
CA ILE A 503 4.27 10.06 -12.93
C ILE A 503 4.80 8.89 -13.76
N PHE A 504 5.54 7.97 -13.12
CA PHE A 504 6.10 6.80 -13.79
C PHE A 504 5.02 5.86 -14.33
N GLY A 505 3.91 5.68 -13.61
CA GLY A 505 2.82 4.80 -14.02
C GLY A 505 1.82 5.42 -15.00
N PHE A 506 1.82 6.75 -15.18
CA PHE A 506 0.80 7.44 -15.98
C PHE A 506 1.34 8.21 -17.19
N LEU A 507 2.50 8.90 -17.06
CA LEU A 507 2.99 9.84 -18.07
C LEU A 507 4.10 9.28 -18.95
N VAL A 508 4.77 8.23 -18.48
CA VAL A 508 5.82 7.52 -19.20
C VAL A 508 5.37 6.09 -19.34
#